data_AF-A0A848IG11-F1
#
_entry.id   AF-A0A848IG11-F1
#
_cell.length_a   1.000
_cell.length_b   1.000
_cell.length_c   1.000
_cell.angle_alpha   90.00
_cell.angle_beta   90.00
_cell.angle_gamma   90.00
#
_symmetry.space_group_name_H-M   'P 1'
#
loop_
_entity.id
_entity.type
_entity.pdbx_description
1 polymer ?
#
loop_
_entity_poly.entity_id
_entity_poly.type
_entity_poly.pdbx_seq_one_letter_code
_entity_poly.pdbx_strand_id
1 'polypeptide(L)' 'MNKPDQSLSNLDRAQKLATQLDALLAVTTGEVGESFRILSDSLQNGFLWACSDMAGELANIIGEIGVRHE' A
#
# COMPACT_ATOMS: atom_id res chain seq x y z
N MET A 1 4.27 25.95 -13.68
CA MET A 1 2.96 25.47 -14.17
C MET A 1 2.45 24.45 -13.16
N ASN A 2 1.63 24.90 -12.19
CA ASN A 2 1.04 24.02 -11.19
C ASN A 2 -0.14 23.29 -11.84
N LYS A 3 -0.10 21.95 -11.93
CA LYS A 3 -1.18 21.14 -12.53
C LYS A 3 -2.09 20.62 -11.41
N PRO A 4 -3.20 21.29 -11.08
CA PRO A 4 -4.15 20.84 -10.05
C PRO A 4 -4.67 19.41 -10.28
N ASP A 5 -4.74 18.98 -11.55
CA ASP A 5 -5.13 17.64 -11.98
C ASP A 5 -4.22 16.51 -11.43
N GLN A 6 -2.92 16.78 -11.30
CA GLN A 6 -1.96 15.77 -10.84
C GLN A 6 -2.06 15.49 -9.34
N SER A 7 -2.52 16.47 -8.54
CA SER A 7 -2.69 16.27 -7.08
C SER A 7 -3.90 15.39 -6.79
N LEU A 8 -5.02 15.65 -7.48
CA LEU A 8 -6.23 14.81 -7.40
C LEU A 8 -5.93 13.39 -7.89
N SER A 9 -5.19 13.25 -9.00
CA SER A 9 -4.74 11.94 -9.48
C SER A 9 -3.84 11.20 -8.47
N ASN A 10 -2.95 11.91 -7.78
CA ASN A 10 -2.10 11.30 -6.75
C ASN A 10 -2.91 10.89 -5.50
N LEU A 11 -3.93 11.65 -5.10
CA LEU A 11 -4.84 11.28 -4.01
C LEU A 11 -5.64 10.00 -4.35
N ASP A 12 -6.20 9.91 -5.56
CA ASP A 12 -6.91 8.71 -6.00
C ASP A 12 -6.00 7.48 -6.05
N ARG A 13 -4.75 7.66 -6.50
CA ARG A 13 -3.74 6.60 -6.50
C ARG A 13 -3.39 6.16 -5.08
N ALA A 14 -3.18 7.10 -4.16
CA ALA A 14 -2.91 6.81 -2.75
C ALA A 14 -4.08 6.07 -2.10
N GLN A 15 -5.31 6.52 -2.32
CA GLN A 15 -6.53 5.87 -1.83
C GLN A 15 -6.61 4.43 -2.33
N LYS A 16 -6.43 4.21 -3.65
CA LYS A 16 -6.50 2.87 -4.23
C LYS A 16 -5.43 1.94 -3.66
N LEU A 17 -4.20 2.43 -3.54
CA LEU A 17 -3.08 1.65 -3.03
C LEU A 17 -3.25 1.31 -1.54
N ALA A 18 -3.75 2.27 -0.74
CA ALA A 18 -4.08 2.06 0.67
C ALA A 18 -5.15 0.98 0.85
N THR A 19 -6.24 1.03 0.07
CA THR A 19 -7.30 0.00 0.11
C THR A 19 -6.77 -1.39 -0.28
N GLN A 20 -5.90 -1.47 -1.28
CA GLN A 20 -5.29 -2.74 -1.68
C GLN A 20 -4.35 -3.29 -0.62
N LEU A 21 -3.50 -2.44 -0.04
CA LEU A 21 -2.58 -2.82 1.02
C LEU A 21 -3.34 -3.29 2.27
N ASP A 22 -4.39 -2.59 2.67
CA ASP A 22 -5.23 -2.98 3.81
C ASP A 22 -5.87 -4.36 3.59
N ALA A 23 -6.43 -4.60 2.40
CA ALA A 23 -7.01 -5.90 2.05
C ALA A 23 -5.98 -7.05 2.07
N LEU A 24 -4.74 -6.79 1.63
CA LEU A 24 -3.67 -7.78 1.68
C LEU A 24 -3.19 -8.03 3.12
N LEU A 25 -3.05 -6.98 3.93
CA LEU A 25 -2.65 -7.14 5.33
C LEU A 25 -3.73 -7.83 6.16
N ALA A 26 -5.01 -7.64 5.82
CA ALA A 26 -6.11 -8.34 6.48
C ALA A 26 -5.94 -9.87 6.42
N VAL A 27 -5.40 -10.41 5.32
CA VAL A 27 -5.17 -11.86 5.18
C VAL A 27 -3.98 -12.39 5.99
N THR A 28 -3.30 -11.55 6.77
CA THR A 28 -2.21 -11.97 7.68
C THR A 28 -2.69 -12.08 9.14
N THR A 29 -3.91 -11.62 9.44
CA THR A 29 -4.42 -11.48 10.81
C THR A 29 -5.70 -12.28 11.02
N GLY A 30 -6.03 -12.56 12.29
CA GLY A 30 -7.25 -13.29 12.67
C GLY A 30 -7.35 -14.71 12.07
N GLU A 31 -8.59 -15.17 11.92
CA GLU A 31 -8.92 -16.48 11.31
C GLU A 31 -8.58 -16.53 9.82
N VAL A 32 -8.80 -15.43 9.09
CA VAL A 32 -8.44 -15.32 7.67
C VAL A 32 -6.92 -15.50 7.46
N GLY A 33 -6.11 -15.10 8.45
CA GLY A 33 -4.67 -15.30 8.46
C GLY A 33 -4.20 -16.75 8.63
N GLU A 34 -5.08 -17.71 8.89
CA GLU A 34 -4.67 -19.10 9.05
C GLU A 34 -4.12 -19.69 7.74
N SER A 35 -4.75 -19.37 6.61
CA SER A 35 -4.25 -19.78 5.29
C SER A 35 -2.90 -19.16 4.95
N PHE A 36 -2.60 -17.96 5.44
CA PHE A 36 -1.29 -17.33 5.28
C PHE A 36 -0.22 -18.03 6.13
N ARG A 37 -0.54 -18.35 7.39
CA ARG A 37 0.40 -18.99 8.34
C ARG A 37 0.82 -20.41 7.96
N ILE A 38 0.02 -21.10 7.14
CA ILE A 38 0.37 -22.44 6.63
C ILE A 38 1.22 -22.41 5.36
N LEU A 39 1.44 -21.23 4.75
CA LEU A 39 2.34 -21.10 3.61
C LEU A 39 3.79 -21.35 4.05
N SER A 40 4.66 -21.71 3.11
CA SER A 40 6.09 -21.80 3.40
C SER A 40 6.66 -20.42 3.76
N ASP A 41 7.72 -20.39 4.57
CA ASP A 41 8.38 -19.15 4.99
C ASP A 41 8.78 -18.27 3.81
N SER A 42 9.22 -18.88 2.69
CA SER A 42 9.56 -18.15 1.48
C SER A 42 8.35 -17.45 0.85
N LEU A 43 7.17 -18.06 0.88
CA LEU A 43 5.95 -17.47 0.36
C LEU A 43 5.40 -16.40 1.30
N GLN A 44 5.43 -16.65 2.61
CA GLN A 44 5.05 -15.65 3.62
C GLN A 44 5.93 -14.40 3.51
N ASN A 45 7.25 -14.59 3.44
CA ASN A 45 8.19 -13.48 3.24
C ASN A 45 7.92 -12.76 1.93
N GLY A 46 7.79 -13.46 0.80
CA GLY A 46 7.51 -12.83 -0.49
C GLY A 46 6.23 -11.98 -0.47
N PHE A 47 5.18 -12.47 0.18
CA PHE A 47 3.94 -11.74 0.38
C PHE A 47 4.13 -10.47 1.22
N LEU A 48 4.83 -10.56 2.36
CA LEU A 48 5.09 -9.42 3.23
C LEU A 48 6.02 -8.39 2.58
N TRP A 49 6.99 -8.84 1.77
CA TRP A 49 7.82 -7.96 0.96
C TRP A 49 6.99 -7.17 -0.05
N ALA A 50 6.06 -7.82 -0.76
CA ALA A 50 5.15 -7.12 -1.68
C ALA A 50 4.29 -6.08 -0.94
N CYS A 51 3.79 -6.40 0.27
CA CYS A 51 3.08 -5.43 1.11
C CYS A 51 3.98 -4.26 1.51
N SER A 52 5.24 -4.52 1.83
CA SER A 52 6.24 -3.49 2.17
C SER A 52 6.53 -2.56 0.99
N ASP A 53 6.66 -3.11 -0.23
CA ASP A 53 6.89 -2.30 -1.43
C ASP A 53 5.69 -1.37 -1.71
N MET A 54 4.46 -1.88 -1.56
CA MET A 54 3.24 -1.07 -1.68
C MET A 54 3.16 0.02 -0.60
N ALA A 55 3.55 -0.29 0.63
CA ALA A 55 3.60 0.71 1.71
C ALA A 55 4.61 1.82 1.41
N GLY A 56 5.77 1.46 0.84
CA GLY A 56 6.77 2.42 0.38
C GLY A 56 6.27 3.33 -0.75
N GLU A 57 5.60 2.77 -1.76
CA GLU A 57 4.98 3.56 -2.82
C GLU A 57 3.91 4.51 -2.27
N LEU A 58 3.06 4.04 -1.35
CA LEU A 58 2.04 4.88 -0.70
C LEU A 58 2.68 6.06 0.04
N ALA A 59 3.74 5.81 0.82
CA ALA A 59 4.45 6.86 1.53
C ALA A 59 5.05 7.91 0.56
N ASN A 60 5.60 7.48 -0.57
CA ASN A 60 6.13 8.37 -1.60
C ASN A 60 5.03 9.25 -2.20
N ILE A 61 3.89 8.66 -2.58
CA ILE A 61 2.76 9.41 -3.16
C ILE A 61 2.22 10.43 -2.17
N ILE A 62 2.08 10.06 -0.88
CA ILE A 62 1.64 10.99 0.17
C ILE A 62 2.67 12.12 0.37
N GLY A 63 3.97 11.80 0.35
CA GLY A 63 5.04 12.80 0.39
C GLY A 63 4.94 13.80 -0.75
N GLU A 64 4.70 13.34 -1.98
CA GLU A 64 4.49 14.22 -3.15
C GLU A 64 3.27 15.14 -3.03
N ILE A 65 2.23 14.71 -2.31
CA ILE A 65 1.04 15.52 -2.03
C ILE A 65 1.40 16.59 -0.98
N GLY A 66 2.05 16.21 0.11
CA GLY A 66 2.44 17.12 1.20
C GLY A 66 3.38 18.24 0.77
N VAL A 67 4.34 17.95 -0.13
CA VAL A 67 5.31 18.92 -0.65
C VAL A 67 4.69 19.98 -1.58
N ARG A 68 3.47 19.76 -2.10
CA ARG A 68 2.83 20.71 -3.05
C ARG A 68 2.00 21.81 -2.38
N HIS A 69 1.86 21.79 -1.05
CA HIS A 69 1.03 22.72 -0.28
C HIS A 69 1.83 23.81 0.47
N GLU A 70 3.14 23.89 0.27
CA GLU A 70 4.05 24.94 0.80
C GLU A 70 4.54 25.86 -0.33
#